data_AF-A0A7K4CX29-F1
#
_entry.id   AF-A0A7K4CX29-F1
#
_cell.length_a   1.000
_cell.length_b   1.000
_cell.length_c   1.000
_cell.angle_alpha   90.00
_cell.angle_beta   90.00
_cell.angle_gamma   90.00
#
_symmetry.space_group_name_H-M   'P 1'
#
loop_
_entity.id
_entity.type
_entity.pdbx_description
1 polymer ?
#
loop_
_entity_poly.entity_id
_entity_poly.type
_entity_poly.pdbx_seq_one_letter_code
_entity_poly.pdbx_strand_id
1 'polypeptide(L)'
;MNEHAFPTNLASMIESILLDPAFDRDDARESRAEAILDLLTRLKVDWQNALDVFFHVLLDGSMKQSWQHVLESTWLALGKIKDFPASMIDYTIAVIYHCVQESDLVDGNLAWSITCTLKRVNYDSDYDPFQDAAVYEMMKHLSEKQGSRL
;
A
#
# COMPACT_ATOMS: atom_id res chain seq x y z
N MET A 1 -21.84 -10.05 -10.70
CA MET A 1 -20.64 -9.42 -10.11
C MET A 1 -21.11 -8.78 -8.83
N ASN A 2 -20.72 -9.31 -7.68
CA ASN A 2 -21.08 -8.71 -6.39
C ASN A 2 -20.21 -7.47 -6.19
N GLU A 3 -20.85 -6.31 -6.18
CA GLU A 3 -20.28 -5.07 -5.68
C GLU A 3 -20.07 -5.27 -4.17
N HIS A 4 -18.81 -5.46 -3.76
CA HIS A 4 -18.45 -5.24 -2.37
C HIS A 4 -18.62 -3.75 -2.11
N ALA A 5 -19.80 -3.38 -1.61
CA ALA A 5 -20.09 -2.02 -1.20
C ALA A 5 -19.12 -1.65 -0.07
N PHE A 6 -18.12 -0.83 -0.40
CA PHE A 6 -17.33 -0.11 0.59
C PHE A 6 -18.29 0.55 1.60
N PRO A 7 -17.90 0.74 2.88
CA PRO A 7 -18.49 1.83 3.64
C PRO A 7 -18.35 3.06 2.75
N THR A 8 -19.48 3.69 2.39
CA THR A 8 -19.64 4.54 1.18
C THR A 8 -18.74 5.80 1.15
N ASN A 9 -17.75 5.91 2.03
CA ASN A 9 -16.80 6.99 2.17
C ASN A 9 -15.37 6.56 2.57
N LEU A 10 -15.02 5.27 2.71
CA LEU A 10 -13.69 4.89 3.25
C LEU A 10 -12.54 5.39 2.37
N ALA A 11 -12.63 5.18 1.04
CA ALA A 11 -11.64 5.69 0.10
C ALA A 11 -11.51 7.21 0.20
N SER A 12 -12.63 7.93 0.15
CA SER A 12 -12.65 9.39 0.28
C SER A 12 -12.12 9.89 1.61
N MET A 13 -12.32 9.16 2.71
CA MET A 13 -11.78 9.49 4.02
C MET A 13 -10.26 9.32 4.06
N ILE A 14 -9.74 8.24 3.50
CA ILE A 14 -8.29 8.00 3.41
C ILE A 14 -7.65 9.04 2.47
N GLU A 15 -8.24 9.30 1.31
CA GLU A 15 -7.80 10.35 0.39
C GLU A 15 -7.79 11.72 1.05
N SER A 16 -8.82 12.03 1.86
CA SER A 16 -8.87 13.28 2.61
C SER A 16 -7.68 13.41 3.57
N ILE A 17 -7.32 12.34 4.29
CA ILE A 17 -6.13 12.35 5.17
C ILE A 17 -4.85 12.50 4.34
N LEU A 18 -4.74 11.76 3.22
CA LEU A 18 -3.57 11.79 2.37
C LEU A 18 -3.32 13.17 1.75
N LEU A 19 -4.38 13.88 1.40
CA LEU A 19 -4.33 15.19 0.73
C LEU A 19 -4.45 16.37 1.71
N ASP A 20 -4.64 16.13 3.01
CA ASP A 20 -4.77 17.20 3.99
C ASP A 20 -3.41 17.88 4.25
N PRO A 21 -3.26 19.17 3.92
CA PRO A 21 -2.01 19.91 4.15
C PRO A 21 -1.68 20.10 5.63
N ALA A 22 -2.62 19.84 6.54
CA ALA A 22 -2.39 19.93 7.98
C ALA A 22 -1.28 18.99 8.46
N PHE A 23 -1.04 17.88 7.74
CA PHE A 23 -0.02 16.88 8.03
C PHE A 23 1.37 17.24 7.50
N ASP A 24 1.50 18.26 6.65
CA ASP A 24 2.79 18.74 6.13
C ASP A 24 3.44 19.80 7.03
N ARG A 25 2.79 20.16 8.14
CA ARG A 25 3.31 21.15 9.08
C ARG A 25 4.30 20.49 10.03
N ASP A 26 5.39 21.20 10.32
CA ASP A 26 6.41 20.75 11.29
C ASP A 26 5.84 20.46 12.70
N ASP A 27 4.69 21.05 13.05
CA ASP A 27 3.99 20.87 14.32
C ASP A 27 2.87 19.81 14.28
N ALA A 28 2.77 19.05 13.18
CA ALA A 28 1.82 17.97 13.08
C ALA A 28 2.00 16.97 14.23
N ARG A 29 0.91 16.73 14.97
CA ARG A 29 0.92 15.85 16.15
C ARG A 29 0.96 14.36 15.80
N GLU A 30 0.57 14.03 14.58
CA GLU A 30 0.39 12.66 14.10
C GLU A 30 0.76 12.60 12.62
N SER A 31 1.36 11.50 12.19
CA SER A 31 1.64 11.26 10.77
C SER A 31 0.38 10.84 10.00
N ARG A 32 0.35 11.03 8.68
CA ARG A 32 -0.74 10.51 7.82
C ARG A 32 -0.94 9.02 8.02
N ALA A 33 0.16 8.30 8.15
CA ALA A 33 0.16 6.85 8.28
C ALA A 33 -0.58 6.38 9.55
N GLU A 34 -0.33 7.05 10.67
CA GLU A 34 -0.99 6.80 11.96
C GLU A 34 -2.47 7.18 11.92
N ALA A 35 -2.81 8.34 11.36
CA ALA A 35 -4.20 8.80 11.25
C ALA A 35 -5.07 7.83 10.41
N ILE A 36 -4.50 7.29 9.33
CA ILE A 36 -5.16 6.25 8.52
C ILE A 36 -5.37 4.98 9.36
N LEU A 37 -4.38 4.56 10.15
CA LEU A 37 -4.49 3.37 10.97
C LEU A 37 -5.49 3.53 12.12
N ASP A 38 -5.56 4.71 12.74
CA ASP A 38 -6.60 5.05 13.72
C ASP A 38 -7.99 5.01 13.08
N LEU A 39 -8.16 5.60 11.90
CA LEU A 39 -9.41 5.55 11.14
C LEU A 39 -9.86 4.10 10.90
N LEU A 40 -8.98 3.26 10.36
CA LEU A 40 -9.29 1.84 10.09
C LEU A 40 -9.68 1.09 11.36
N THR A 41 -8.95 1.32 12.46
CA THR A 41 -9.22 0.70 13.77
C THR A 41 -10.56 1.15 14.34
N ARG A 42 -10.83 2.46 14.35
CA ARG A 42 -12.05 3.06 14.86
C ARG A 42 -13.29 2.60 14.10
N LEU A 43 -13.17 2.46 12.78
CA LEU A 43 -14.23 1.97 11.91
C LEU A 43 -14.34 0.44 11.88
N LYS A 44 -13.41 -0.28 12.53
CA LYS A 44 -13.34 -1.76 12.52
C LYS A 44 -13.34 -2.34 11.10
N VAL A 45 -12.62 -1.67 10.20
CA VAL A 45 -12.49 -2.08 8.80
C VAL A 45 -11.69 -3.39 8.75
N ASP A 46 -12.18 -4.36 8.01
CA ASP A 46 -11.41 -5.59 7.75
C ASP A 46 -10.26 -5.32 6.77
N TRP A 47 -9.25 -6.18 6.84
CA TRP A 47 -8.02 -5.98 6.07
C TRP A 47 -8.19 -6.07 4.57
N GLN A 48 -9.17 -6.82 4.08
CA GLN A 48 -9.44 -6.87 2.65
C GLN A 48 -9.91 -5.50 2.16
N ASN A 49 -10.89 -4.90 2.85
CA ASN A 49 -11.40 -3.59 2.51
C ASN A 49 -10.33 -2.48 2.64
N ALA A 50 -9.45 -2.57 3.64
CA ALA A 50 -8.32 -1.63 3.78
C ALA A 50 -7.34 -1.75 2.60
N LEU A 51 -6.96 -2.98 2.23
CA LEU A 51 -6.06 -3.25 1.12
C LEU A 51 -6.65 -2.79 -0.22
N ASP A 52 -7.95 -3.01 -0.45
CA ASP A 52 -8.61 -2.57 -1.68
C ASP A 52 -8.50 -1.04 -1.86
N VAL A 53 -8.64 -0.27 -0.78
CA VAL A 53 -8.43 1.19 -0.80
C VAL A 53 -6.95 1.54 -1.00
N PHE A 54 -6.04 0.85 -0.33
CA PHE A 54 -4.60 1.09 -0.52
C PHE A 54 -4.17 0.81 -1.96
N PHE A 55 -4.65 -0.28 -2.57
CA PHE A 55 -4.38 -0.57 -3.98
C PHE A 55 -5.03 0.43 -4.92
N HIS A 56 -6.21 0.95 -4.58
CA HIS A 56 -6.81 2.04 -5.35
C HIS A 56 -5.87 3.25 -5.44
N VAL A 57 -5.30 3.66 -4.30
CA VAL A 57 -4.35 4.80 -4.24
C VAL A 57 -3.02 4.45 -4.91
N LEU A 58 -2.43 3.28 -4.63
CA LEU A 58 -1.13 2.86 -5.16
C LEU A 58 -1.14 2.63 -6.68
N LEU A 59 -2.29 2.31 -7.25
CA LEU A 59 -2.45 2.11 -8.70
C LEU A 59 -2.93 3.37 -9.43
N ASP A 60 -3.30 4.42 -8.72
CA ASP A 60 -3.65 5.72 -9.29
C ASP A 60 -2.40 6.59 -9.44
N GLY A 61 -1.98 6.78 -10.70
CA GLY A 61 -0.82 7.62 -11.04
C GLY A 61 -0.98 9.09 -10.67
N SER A 62 -2.22 9.59 -10.51
CA SER A 62 -2.46 10.96 -10.04
C SER A 62 -2.15 11.13 -8.54
N MET A 63 -2.12 10.02 -7.80
CA MET A 63 -1.85 9.95 -6.36
C MET A 63 -0.40 9.55 -6.04
N LYS A 64 0.53 9.61 -7.02
CA LYS A 64 1.95 9.26 -6.84
C LYS A 64 2.61 9.89 -5.62
N GLN A 65 2.24 11.13 -5.29
CA GLN A 65 2.74 11.88 -4.13
C GLN A 65 2.39 11.22 -2.78
N SER A 66 1.30 10.45 -2.75
CA SER A 66 0.72 9.84 -1.55
C SER A 66 1.16 8.39 -1.35
N TRP A 67 1.83 7.77 -2.32
CA TRP A 67 2.20 6.35 -2.28
C TRP A 67 3.07 6.00 -1.08
N GLN A 68 4.07 6.83 -0.77
CA GLN A 68 4.94 6.64 0.40
C GLN A 68 4.13 6.55 1.70
N HIS A 69 3.14 7.42 1.89
CA HIS A 69 2.28 7.42 3.08
C HIS A 69 1.40 6.17 3.18
N VAL A 70 0.94 5.64 2.05
CA VAL A 70 0.18 4.37 2.03
C VAL A 70 1.08 3.18 2.40
N LEU A 71 2.34 3.18 1.95
CA LEU A 71 3.32 2.16 2.35
C LEU A 71 3.63 2.26 3.84
N GLU A 72 3.78 3.47 4.39
CA GLU A 72 3.95 3.69 5.84
C GLU A 72 2.74 3.16 6.62
N SER A 73 1.51 3.45 6.17
CA SER A 73 0.29 2.88 6.76
C SER A 73 0.30 1.35 6.72
N THR A 74 0.71 0.77 5.59
CA THR A 74 0.82 -0.68 5.41
C THR A 74 1.82 -1.28 6.40
N TRP A 75 2.98 -0.67 6.56
CA TRP A 75 3.99 -1.10 7.51
C TRP A 75 3.51 -1.05 8.96
N LEU A 76 2.97 0.10 9.39
CA LEU A 76 2.43 0.26 10.75
C LEU A 76 1.32 -0.75 11.04
N ALA A 77 0.51 -1.03 10.03
CA ALA A 77 -0.56 -2.00 10.15
C ALA A 77 -0.07 -3.45 10.26
N LEU A 78 0.96 -3.86 9.51
CA LEU A 78 1.53 -5.20 9.61
C LEU A 78 1.99 -5.54 11.03
N GLY A 79 2.43 -4.55 11.82
CA GLY A 79 2.74 -4.72 13.23
C GLY A 79 1.51 -4.96 14.14
N LYS A 80 0.29 -4.70 13.66
CA LYS A 80 -0.97 -4.83 14.42
C LYS A 80 -1.87 -5.97 13.92
N ILE A 81 -1.67 -6.42 12.69
CA ILE A 81 -2.46 -7.48 12.07
C ILE A 81 -2.04 -8.84 12.61
N LYS A 82 -3.04 -9.68 12.94
CA LYS A 82 -2.79 -11.10 13.27
C LYS A 82 -2.64 -11.97 12.02
N ASP A 83 -3.51 -11.75 11.03
CA ASP A 83 -3.56 -12.55 9.80
C ASP A 83 -3.66 -11.65 8.56
N PHE A 84 -2.55 -11.47 7.85
CA PHE A 84 -2.56 -10.86 6.52
C PHE A 84 -3.09 -11.90 5.51
N PRO A 85 -3.99 -11.53 4.57
CA PRO A 85 -4.52 -12.50 3.61
C PRO A 85 -3.41 -13.11 2.75
N ALA A 86 -3.14 -14.41 2.92
CA ALA A 86 -2.04 -15.10 2.25
C ALA A 86 -2.13 -15.02 0.71
N SER A 87 -3.34 -15.06 0.17
CA SER A 87 -3.61 -14.91 -1.27
C SER A 87 -3.25 -13.53 -1.83
N MET A 88 -3.08 -12.53 -0.97
CA MET A 88 -2.79 -11.15 -1.38
C MET A 88 -1.30 -10.81 -1.25
N ILE A 89 -0.46 -11.68 -0.68
CA ILE A 89 0.95 -11.39 -0.41
C ILE A 89 1.69 -11.02 -1.70
N ASP A 90 1.66 -11.90 -2.71
CA ASP A 90 2.40 -11.68 -3.96
C ASP A 90 1.90 -10.45 -4.71
N TYR A 91 0.58 -10.24 -4.70
CA TYR A 91 -0.02 -9.06 -5.33
C TYR A 91 0.36 -7.77 -4.60
N THR A 92 0.39 -7.78 -3.27
CA THR A 92 0.81 -6.61 -2.47
C THR A 92 2.26 -6.25 -2.76
N ILE A 93 3.15 -7.25 -2.81
CA ILE A 93 4.56 -7.05 -3.13
C ILE A 93 4.70 -6.51 -4.56
N ALA A 94 3.96 -7.07 -5.53
CA ALA A 94 3.98 -6.61 -6.91
C ALA A 94 3.52 -5.14 -7.04
N VAL A 95 2.46 -4.74 -6.34
CA VAL A 95 2.01 -3.33 -6.34
C VAL A 95 3.06 -2.42 -5.71
N ILE A 96 3.66 -2.81 -4.58
CA ILE A 96 4.71 -2.03 -3.91
C ILE A 96 5.91 -1.83 -4.83
N TYR A 97 6.41 -2.90 -5.47
CA TYR A 97 7.57 -2.81 -6.34
C TYR A 97 7.28 -2.13 -7.68
N HIS A 98 6.04 -2.20 -8.17
CA HIS A 98 5.58 -1.32 -9.25
C HIS A 98 5.70 0.15 -8.84
N CYS A 99 5.26 0.53 -7.63
CA CYS A 99 5.40 1.90 -7.14
C CYS A 99 6.88 2.33 -7.02
N VAL A 100 7.77 1.44 -6.56
CA VAL A 100 9.23 1.68 -6.49
C VAL A 100 9.82 1.94 -7.89
N GLN A 101 9.41 1.16 -8.90
CA GLN A 101 9.89 1.35 -10.28
C GLN A 101 9.38 2.66 -10.91
N GLU A 102 8.21 3.12 -10.48
CA GLU A 102 7.48 4.24 -11.07
C GLU A 102 7.72 5.60 -10.38
N SER A 103 8.39 5.62 -9.23
CA SER A 103 8.57 6.83 -8.43
C SER A 103 9.78 6.77 -7.50
N ASP A 104 10.68 7.74 -7.63
CA ASP A 104 11.81 7.95 -6.71
C ASP A 104 11.37 8.43 -5.31
N LEU A 105 10.08 8.77 -5.13
CA LEU A 105 9.53 9.17 -3.83
C LEU A 105 9.30 8.00 -2.89
N VAL A 106 9.24 6.77 -3.43
CA VAL A 106 8.98 5.58 -2.65
C VAL A 106 10.29 5.05 -2.08
N ASP A 107 10.36 4.93 -0.76
CA ASP A 107 11.54 4.37 -0.09
C ASP A 107 11.64 2.85 -0.33
N GLY A 108 12.64 2.45 -1.12
CA GLY A 108 12.94 1.04 -1.39
C GLY A 108 13.24 0.22 -0.13
N ASN A 109 13.77 0.83 0.94
CA ASN A 109 14.04 0.12 2.20
C ASN A 109 12.73 -0.19 2.94
N LEU A 110 11.76 0.72 2.88
CA LEU A 110 10.42 0.49 3.43
C LEU A 110 9.70 -0.61 2.64
N ALA A 111 9.74 -0.53 1.30
CA ALA A 111 9.21 -1.56 0.42
C ALA A 111 9.81 -2.95 0.73
N TRP A 112 11.13 -3.01 0.93
CA TRP A 112 11.83 -4.23 1.32
C TRP A 112 11.44 -4.73 2.71
N SER A 113 11.29 -3.83 3.68
CA SER A 113 10.86 -4.18 5.05
C SER A 113 9.47 -4.82 5.09
N ILE A 114 8.52 -4.23 4.35
CA ILE A 114 7.17 -4.77 4.16
C ILE A 114 7.25 -6.16 3.52
N THR A 115 8.05 -6.30 2.48
CA THR A 115 8.21 -7.55 1.73
C THR A 115 8.78 -8.68 2.59
N CYS A 116 9.84 -8.41 3.35
CA CYS A 116 10.43 -9.37 4.28
C CYS A 116 9.40 -9.88 5.29
N THR A 117 8.59 -8.96 5.82
CA THR A 117 7.54 -9.27 6.80
C THR A 117 6.43 -10.13 6.18
N LEU A 118 5.97 -9.80 4.98
CA LEU A 118 4.94 -10.56 4.26
C LEU A 118 5.42 -11.95 3.85
N LYS A 119 6.64 -12.07 3.30
CA LYS A 119 7.25 -13.34 2.87
C LYS A 119 7.82 -14.15 4.04
N ARG A 120 7.87 -13.56 5.25
CA ARG A 120 8.46 -14.15 6.46
C ARG A 120 9.92 -14.57 6.24
N VAL A 121 10.68 -13.73 5.56
CA VAL A 121 12.12 -13.89 5.33
C VAL A 121 12.89 -12.86 6.15
N ASN A 122 14.18 -13.13 6.39
CA ASN A 122 15.04 -12.18 7.08
C ASN A 122 15.32 -10.96 6.19
N TYR A 123 15.62 -9.82 6.81
CA TYR A 123 15.98 -8.60 6.08
C TYR A 123 17.22 -8.79 5.19
N ASP A 124 18.15 -9.65 5.60
CA ASP A 124 19.37 -9.98 4.84
C ASP A 124 19.18 -11.20 3.91
N SER A 125 17.93 -11.59 3.60
CA SER A 125 17.64 -12.71 2.69
C SER A 125 18.10 -12.40 1.27
N ASP A 126 18.44 -13.44 0.51
CA ASP A 126 18.67 -13.41 -0.93
C ASP A 126 17.38 -13.42 -1.77
N TYR A 127 16.22 -13.25 -1.13
CA TYR A 127 14.95 -13.18 -1.83
C TYR A 127 14.89 -11.90 -2.67
N ASP A 128 14.60 -12.04 -3.96
CA ASP A 128 14.45 -10.92 -4.88
C ASP A 128 13.04 -10.95 -5.52
N PRO A 129 12.18 -9.95 -5.23
CA PRO A 129 10.87 -9.82 -5.87
C PRO A 129 10.90 -9.80 -7.39
N PHE A 130 12.01 -9.37 -8.00
CA PHE A 130 12.19 -9.38 -9.46
C PHE A 130 12.57 -10.76 -10.02
N GLN A 131 12.99 -11.70 -9.17
CA GLN A 131 13.25 -13.10 -9.55
C GLN A 131 12.11 -14.04 -9.14
N ASP A 132 11.17 -13.60 -8.30
CA ASP A 132 9.97 -14.34 -7.96
C ASP A 132 8.97 -14.28 -9.13
N ALA A 133 8.80 -15.41 -9.84
CA ALA A 133 7.98 -15.47 -11.04
C ALA A 133 6.52 -15.03 -10.82
N ALA A 134 5.93 -15.30 -9.65
CA ALA A 134 4.55 -14.92 -9.36
C ALA A 134 4.43 -13.39 -9.19
N VAL A 135 5.37 -12.80 -8.45
CA VAL A 135 5.42 -11.35 -8.22
C VAL A 135 5.78 -10.62 -9.52
N TYR A 136 6.80 -11.09 -10.24
CA TYR A 136 7.27 -10.49 -11.48
C TYR A 136 6.21 -10.43 -12.58
N GLU A 137 5.46 -11.53 -12.79
CA GLU A 137 4.37 -11.52 -13.76
C GLU A 137 3.29 -10.50 -13.37
N MET A 138 2.94 -10.40 -12.08
CA MET A 138 1.98 -9.38 -11.62
C MET A 138 2.49 -7.97 -11.87
N MET A 139 3.75 -7.66 -11.55
CA MET A 139 4.36 -6.35 -11.80
C MET A 139 4.26 -5.96 -13.27
N LYS A 140 4.63 -6.88 -14.18
CA LYS A 140 4.54 -6.66 -15.63
C LYS A 140 3.12 -6.30 -16.08
N HIS A 141 2.11 -7.03 -15.59
CA HIS A 141 0.71 -6.75 -15.92
C HIS A 141 0.24 -5.38 -15.41
N LEU A 142 0.77 -4.90 -14.28
CA LEU A 142 0.47 -3.57 -13.76
C LEU A 142 1.04 -2.46 -14.66
N SER A 143 2.30 -2.59 -15.09
CA SER A 143 2.95 -1.63 -15.98
C SER A 143 2.26 -1.53 -17.35
N GLU A 144 1.88 -2.67 -17.95
CA GLU A 144 1.18 -2.71 -19.25
C GLU A 144 -0.20 -2.02 -19.22
N LYS A 145 -0.93 -2.14 -18.10
CA LYS A 145 -2.24 -1.48 -17.92
C LYS A 145 -2.14 0.03 -17.78
N GLN A 146 -1.05 0.56 -17.22
CA GLN A 146 -0.84 2.00 -17.11
C GLN A 146 -0.38 2.61 -18.46
N GLY A 147 0.46 1.90 -19.21
CA GLY A 147 0.90 2.33 -20.56
C GLY A 147 -0.22 2.36 -21.61
N SER A 148 -1.31 1.63 -21.40
CA SER A 148 -2.47 1.56 -22.30
C SER A 148 -3.51 2.68 -22.08
N ARG A 149 -3.29 3.58 -21.10
CA ARG A 149 -4.18 4.72 -20.77
C ARG A 149 -3.71 6.06 -21.35
N LEU A 150 -2.75 6.04 -22.29
CA LEU A 150 -2.27 7.21 -23.03
C LEU A 150 -2.94 7.34 -24.41
#